data_AF-A0A1G4XQ08-F1
#
_entry.id   AF-A0A1G4XQ08-F1
#
_cell.length_a   1.000
_cell.length_b   1.000
_cell.length_c   1.000
_cell.angle_alpha   90.00
_cell.angle_beta   90.00
_cell.angle_gamma   90.00
#
_symmetry.space_group_name_H-M   'P 1'
#
loop_
_entity.id
_entity.type
_entity.pdbx_description
1 polymer ?
#
loop_
_entity_poly.entity_id
_entity_poly.type
_entity_poly.pdbx_seq_one_letter_code
_entity_poly.pdbx_strand_id
1 'polypeptide(L)'
;MSAGRRAYEVHHDRAVHWTRTFRSAPPFVGALLLGALALLDFVAPTGRWWAEHPMSAAGLTALVGFAAAGFFLDGWLQEREARRLKRVSTVAYRSLAQFVNDAGRHVVGPVSGADLSALGIPGAAPEDVVRFRGRLRDHGLAVEFRELSGSWSASADEVDDRLAVLLGDTGFVQDLFLAVARSRRRLQEGTALWAPVMLTSRNCADDLGRLQEVTDELELLQERLRASGLVGLVPLVDLRTVEWAHDVRAQYLTTIRCYERLRDDFARLSALPSDAVVRRRSRLPVEVPAA
;
A
#
# COMPACT_ATOMS: atom_id res chain seq x y z
N MET A 1 -15.05 -1.50 -16.01
CA MET A 1 -13.58 -1.55 -15.87
C MET A 1 -12.98 -0.49 -16.79
N SER A 2 -12.42 0.58 -16.22
CA SER A 2 -12.04 1.78 -16.98
C SER A 2 -10.73 1.60 -17.75
N ALA A 3 -10.66 2.22 -18.94
CA ALA A 3 -9.51 2.19 -19.85
C ALA A 3 -8.18 2.65 -19.21
N GLY A 4 -8.24 3.41 -18.10
CA GLY A 4 -7.08 3.83 -17.34
C GLY A 4 -6.28 2.69 -16.68
N ARG A 5 -6.93 1.58 -16.26
CA ARG A 5 -6.20 0.44 -15.66
C ARG A 5 -5.32 -0.30 -16.67
N ARG A 6 -5.81 -0.50 -17.90
CA ARG A 6 -5.04 -1.15 -18.97
C ARG A 6 -3.86 -0.30 -19.43
N ALA A 7 -3.98 1.03 -19.44
CA ALA A 7 -2.87 1.92 -19.77
C ALA A 7 -1.77 1.89 -18.68
N TYR A 8 -2.15 1.84 -17.41
CA TYR A 8 -1.19 1.83 -16.30
C TYR A 8 -0.42 0.50 -16.20
N GLU A 9 -1.10 -0.65 -16.37
CA GLU A 9 -0.43 -1.97 -16.37
C GLU A 9 0.55 -2.12 -17.55
N VAL A 10 0.17 -1.66 -18.76
CA VAL A 10 1.03 -1.75 -19.95
C VAL A 10 2.24 -0.80 -19.87
N HIS A 11 2.06 0.40 -19.30
CA HIS A 11 3.18 1.32 -19.07
C HIS A 11 4.08 0.87 -17.91
N HIS A 12 3.52 0.27 -16.86
CA HIS A 12 4.32 -0.24 -15.75
C HIS A 12 5.16 -1.46 -16.18
N ASP A 13 4.60 -2.38 -16.95
CA ASP A 13 5.36 -3.53 -17.49
C ASP A 13 6.41 -3.11 -18.52
N ARG A 14 6.10 -2.16 -19.42
CA ARG A 14 7.11 -1.65 -20.36
C ARG A 14 8.22 -0.85 -19.68
N ALA A 15 7.89 -0.03 -18.68
CA ALA A 15 8.89 0.71 -17.91
C ALA A 15 9.77 -0.23 -17.08
N VAL A 16 9.20 -1.29 -16.51
CA VAL A 16 9.95 -2.35 -15.79
C VAL A 16 10.81 -3.17 -16.75
N HIS A 17 10.36 -3.42 -17.99
CA HIS A 17 11.15 -4.14 -18.98
C HIS A 17 12.32 -3.31 -19.53
N TRP A 18 12.10 -2.02 -19.82
CA TRP A 18 13.14 -1.09 -20.29
C TRP A 18 14.16 -0.73 -19.19
N THR A 19 13.70 -0.54 -17.95
CA THR A 19 14.63 -0.32 -16.83
C THR A 19 15.39 -1.59 -16.45
N ARG A 20 14.85 -2.79 -16.70
CA ARG A 20 15.62 -4.05 -16.56
C ARG A 20 16.68 -4.23 -17.65
N THR A 21 16.37 -3.95 -18.92
CA THR A 21 17.34 -4.12 -20.01
C THR A 21 18.48 -3.11 -19.97
N PHE A 22 18.26 -1.89 -19.46
CA PHE A 22 19.35 -0.92 -19.25
C PHE A 22 20.09 -1.07 -17.91
N ARG A 23 19.47 -1.62 -16.86
CA ARG A 23 20.15 -1.88 -15.57
C ARG A 23 21.06 -3.11 -15.55
N SER A 24 20.92 -4.03 -16.52
CA SER A 24 21.74 -5.25 -16.61
C SER A 24 22.95 -5.13 -17.55
N ALA A 25 23.19 -3.96 -18.15
CA ALA A 25 24.30 -3.76 -19.08
C ALA A 25 25.70 -3.42 -18.50
N PRO A 26 25.96 -3.26 -17.17
CA PRO A 26 27.29 -2.81 -16.76
C PRO A 26 28.44 -3.84 -16.92
N PRO A 27 28.28 -5.17 -16.69
CA PRO A 27 29.41 -6.08 -16.84
C PRO A 27 29.69 -6.43 -18.31
N PHE A 28 28.65 -6.40 -19.15
CA PHE A 28 28.78 -6.78 -20.56
C PHE A 28 29.53 -5.72 -21.35
N VAL A 29 29.24 -4.42 -21.16
CA VAL A 29 29.90 -3.33 -21.91
C VAL A 29 31.40 -3.24 -21.57
N GLY A 30 31.78 -3.39 -20.30
CA GLY A 30 33.19 -3.43 -19.89
C GLY A 30 33.93 -4.65 -20.46
N ALA A 31 33.30 -5.84 -20.42
CA ALA A 31 33.84 -7.05 -21.02
C ALA A 31 33.90 -6.98 -22.56
N LEU A 32 32.97 -6.26 -23.21
CA LEU A 32 32.92 -6.06 -24.65
C LEU A 32 33.98 -5.05 -25.10
N LEU A 33 34.25 -4.01 -24.32
CA LEU A 33 35.36 -3.07 -24.56
C LEU A 33 36.72 -3.76 -24.41
N LEU A 34 36.91 -4.51 -23.33
CA LEU A 34 38.13 -5.31 -23.12
C LEU A 34 38.28 -6.41 -24.19
N GLY A 35 37.18 -7.06 -24.55
CA GLY A 35 37.12 -8.05 -25.62
C GLY A 35 37.38 -7.45 -27.00
N ALA A 36 36.85 -6.27 -27.30
CA ALA A 36 37.09 -5.55 -28.56
C ALA A 36 38.54 -5.08 -28.66
N LEU A 37 39.14 -4.64 -27.56
CA LEU A 37 40.57 -4.33 -27.49
C LEU A 37 41.44 -5.58 -27.70
N ALA A 38 41.07 -6.71 -27.12
CA ALA A 38 41.74 -7.98 -27.35
C ALA A 38 41.54 -8.51 -28.79
N LEU A 39 40.39 -8.23 -29.42
CA LEU A 39 40.08 -8.62 -30.80
C LEU A 39 40.74 -7.70 -31.84
N LEU A 40 41.00 -6.43 -31.51
CA LEU A 40 41.73 -5.49 -32.35
C LEU A 40 43.15 -5.98 -32.66
N ASP A 41 43.78 -6.73 -31.75
CA ASP A 41 45.07 -7.41 -31.98
C ASP A 41 45.00 -8.53 -33.02
N PHE A 42 43.82 -9.13 -33.23
CA PHE A 42 43.64 -10.23 -34.18
C PHE A 42 43.35 -9.77 -35.62
N VAL A 43 42.79 -8.56 -35.81
CA VAL A 43 42.30 -8.08 -37.12
C VAL A 43 43.40 -7.41 -37.94
N ALA A 44 44.50 -6.95 -37.33
CA ALA A 44 45.60 -6.30 -38.03
C ALA A 44 46.99 -6.79 -37.55
N PRO A 45 47.41 -8.03 -37.88
CA PRO A 45 48.66 -8.63 -37.41
C PRO A 45 49.96 -7.95 -37.94
N THR A 46 49.84 -6.93 -38.79
CA THR A 46 50.97 -6.14 -39.31
C THR A 46 51.22 -4.83 -38.52
N GLY A 47 50.32 -4.43 -37.63
CA GLY A 47 50.45 -3.22 -36.81
C GLY A 47 51.14 -3.52 -35.49
N ARG A 48 52.47 -3.63 -35.46
CA ARG A 48 53.29 -3.88 -34.24
C ARG A 48 53.24 -2.78 -33.18
N TRP A 49 52.30 -1.84 -33.27
CA TRP A 49 52.25 -0.64 -32.44
C TRP A 49 52.23 -0.96 -30.93
N TRP A 50 51.46 -1.98 -30.51
CA TRP A 50 51.37 -2.40 -29.10
C TRP A 50 52.68 -3.03 -28.59
N ALA A 51 53.39 -3.78 -29.45
CA ALA A 51 54.70 -4.37 -29.13
C ALA A 51 55.83 -3.32 -29.14
N GLU A 52 55.70 -2.28 -29.99
CA GLU A 52 56.67 -1.19 -30.13
C GLU A 52 56.47 -0.08 -29.07
N HIS A 53 55.26 0.08 -28.53
CA HIS A 53 54.92 1.08 -27.52
C HIS A 53 54.30 0.45 -26.26
N PRO A 54 55.04 -0.41 -25.53
CA PRO A 54 54.52 -1.18 -24.40
C PRO A 54 54.01 -0.31 -23.24
N MET A 55 54.54 0.91 -23.08
CA MET A 55 54.05 1.86 -22.07
C MET A 55 52.68 2.46 -22.44
N SER A 56 52.48 2.83 -23.71
CA SER A 56 51.18 3.31 -24.21
C SER A 56 50.14 2.20 -24.16
N ALA A 57 50.58 0.98 -24.47
CA ALA A 57 49.77 -0.22 -24.38
C ALA A 57 49.24 -0.46 -22.96
N ALA A 58 50.17 -0.53 -22.00
CA ALA A 58 49.85 -0.68 -20.59
C ALA A 58 48.97 0.46 -20.08
N GLY A 59 49.20 1.71 -20.52
CA GLY A 59 48.38 2.86 -20.16
C GLY A 59 46.93 2.76 -20.62
N LEU A 60 46.70 2.36 -21.87
CA LEU A 60 45.34 2.21 -22.40
C LEU A 60 44.61 1.02 -21.77
N THR A 61 45.29 -0.11 -21.60
CA THR A 61 44.73 -1.27 -20.88
C THR A 61 44.40 -0.93 -19.43
N ALA A 62 45.25 -0.17 -18.74
CA ALA A 62 44.99 0.28 -17.38
C ALA A 62 43.78 1.23 -17.31
N LEU A 63 43.64 2.15 -18.27
CA LEU A 63 42.50 3.08 -18.33
C LEU A 63 41.18 2.34 -18.58
N VAL A 64 41.18 1.39 -19.52
CA VAL A 64 39.99 0.58 -19.82
C VAL A 64 39.66 -0.35 -18.67
N GLY A 65 40.67 -0.98 -18.05
CA GLY A 65 40.51 -1.81 -16.85
C GLY A 65 39.96 -1.00 -15.67
N PHE A 66 40.44 0.22 -15.47
CA PHE A 66 39.93 1.13 -14.45
C PHE A 66 38.47 1.53 -14.73
N ALA A 67 38.13 1.88 -15.97
CA ALA A 67 36.75 2.18 -16.36
C ALA A 67 35.82 0.97 -16.16
N ALA A 68 36.24 -0.22 -16.61
CA ALA A 68 35.48 -1.46 -16.44
C ALA A 68 35.29 -1.82 -14.96
N ALA A 69 36.33 -1.69 -14.13
CA ALA A 69 36.24 -1.88 -12.68
C ALA A 69 35.29 -0.85 -12.04
N GLY A 70 35.32 0.41 -12.49
CA GLY A 70 34.40 1.46 -12.06
C GLY A 70 32.94 1.12 -12.36
N PHE A 71 32.63 0.72 -13.60
CA PHE A 71 31.27 0.30 -13.99
C PHE A 71 30.80 -0.95 -13.25
N PHE A 72 31.69 -1.93 -13.04
CA PHE A 72 31.37 -3.12 -12.27
C PHE A 72 31.08 -2.79 -10.80
N LEU A 73 31.91 -1.93 -10.19
CA LEU A 73 31.74 -1.50 -8.80
C LEU A 73 30.45 -0.70 -8.63
N ASP A 74 30.16 0.24 -9.52
CA ASP A 74 28.92 1.02 -9.51
C ASP A 74 27.69 0.10 -9.64
N GLY A 75 27.70 -0.82 -10.62
CA GLY A 75 26.62 -1.80 -10.77
C GLY A 75 26.45 -2.71 -9.55
N TRP A 76 27.55 -3.15 -8.93
CA TRP A 76 27.51 -3.97 -7.72
C TRP A 76 26.97 -3.20 -6.51
N LEU A 77 27.39 -1.94 -6.33
CA LEU A 77 26.88 -1.05 -5.27
C LEU A 77 25.39 -0.79 -5.44
N GLN A 78 24.95 -0.47 -6.67
CA GLN A 78 23.54 -0.26 -6.99
C GLN A 78 22.69 -1.50 -6.75
N GLU A 79 23.17 -2.69 -7.13
CA GLU A 79 22.47 -3.96 -6.89
C GLU A 79 22.36 -4.26 -5.38
N ARG A 80 23.43 -4.02 -4.62
CA ARG A 80 23.43 -4.18 -3.17
C ARG A 80 22.45 -3.21 -2.49
N GLU A 81 22.43 -1.96 -2.94
CA GLU A 81 21.51 -0.93 -2.44
C GLU A 81 20.06 -1.27 -2.80
N ALA A 82 19.80 -1.71 -4.03
CA ALA A 82 18.47 -2.14 -4.46
C ALA A 82 17.94 -3.32 -3.62
N ARG A 83 18.78 -4.31 -3.30
CA ARG A 83 18.40 -5.41 -2.40
C ARG A 83 18.10 -4.94 -0.99
N ARG A 84 18.89 -4.00 -0.45
CA ARG A 84 18.67 -3.41 0.87
C ARG A 84 17.35 -2.63 0.89
N LEU A 85 17.15 -1.74 -0.08
CA LEU A 85 15.92 -0.96 -0.24
C LEU A 85 14.70 -1.86 -0.37
N LYS A 86 14.77 -2.94 -1.15
CA LYS A 86 13.66 -3.91 -1.29
C LYS A 86 13.24 -4.54 0.04
N ARG A 87 14.20 -4.90 0.89
CA ARG A 87 13.88 -5.48 2.21
C ARG A 87 13.21 -4.45 3.11
N VAL A 88 13.76 -3.24 3.15
CA VAL A 88 13.22 -2.14 3.97
C VAL A 88 11.83 -1.74 3.49
N SER A 89 11.61 -1.59 2.18
CA SER A 89 10.31 -1.27 1.62
C SER A 89 9.28 -2.38 1.89
N THR A 90 9.68 -3.65 1.85
CA THR A 90 8.79 -4.77 2.22
C THR A 90 8.31 -4.64 3.67
N VAL A 91 9.18 -4.29 4.60
CA VAL A 91 8.80 -4.06 6.01
C VAL A 91 7.87 -2.86 6.13
N ALA A 92 8.18 -1.76 5.43
CA ALA A 92 7.34 -0.57 5.39
C ALA A 92 5.93 -0.90 4.87
N TYR A 93 5.82 -1.57 3.71
CA TYR A 93 4.52 -1.96 3.14
C TYR A 93 3.74 -2.92 4.05
N ARG A 94 4.41 -3.82 4.79
CA ARG A 94 3.71 -4.67 5.79
C ARG A 94 3.13 -3.86 6.92
N SER A 95 3.92 -2.93 7.46
CA SER A 95 3.48 -2.03 8.54
C SER A 95 2.34 -1.14 8.08
N LEU A 96 2.45 -0.53 6.89
CA LEU A 96 1.41 0.32 6.30
C LEU A 96 0.13 -0.46 5.98
N ALA A 97 0.25 -1.67 5.43
CA ALA A 97 -0.90 -2.56 5.23
C ALA A 97 -1.64 -2.84 6.55
N GLN A 98 -0.88 -3.04 7.64
CA GLN A 98 -1.46 -3.25 8.96
C GLN A 98 -2.15 -1.98 9.49
N PHE A 99 -1.54 -0.80 9.38
CA PHE A 99 -2.18 0.45 9.78
C PHE A 99 -3.50 0.70 9.01
N VAL A 100 -3.49 0.47 7.70
CA VAL A 100 -4.70 0.58 6.86
C VAL A 100 -5.77 -0.42 7.30
N ASN A 101 -5.39 -1.68 7.53
CA ASN A 101 -6.28 -2.74 8.00
C ASN A 101 -6.89 -2.45 9.38
N ASP A 102 -6.08 -1.96 10.32
CA ASP A 102 -6.54 -1.62 11.66
C ASP A 102 -7.46 -0.39 11.64
N ALA A 103 -7.15 0.61 10.81
CA ALA A 103 -8.01 1.77 10.60
C ALA A 103 -9.40 1.35 10.07
N GLY A 104 -9.44 0.52 9.01
CA GLY A 104 -10.69 0.00 8.48
C GLY A 104 -11.48 -0.81 9.52
N ARG A 105 -10.81 -1.65 10.31
CA ARG A 105 -11.45 -2.42 11.39
C ARG A 105 -12.05 -1.54 12.48
N HIS A 106 -11.37 -0.49 12.89
CA HIS A 106 -11.88 0.48 13.87
C HIS A 106 -13.13 1.21 13.36
N VAL A 107 -13.20 1.53 12.06
CA VAL A 107 -14.38 2.16 11.45
C VAL A 107 -15.55 1.20 11.28
N VAL A 108 -15.27 -0.09 11.01
CA VAL A 108 -16.30 -1.14 10.83
C VAL A 108 -16.81 -1.73 12.16
N GLY A 109 -15.97 -1.75 13.19
CA GLY A 109 -16.27 -2.33 14.50
C GLY A 109 -17.61 -1.89 15.08
N PRO A 110 -17.89 -0.57 15.16
CA PRO A 110 -19.15 -0.04 15.68
C PRO A 110 -20.41 -0.48 14.91
N VAL A 111 -20.30 -0.76 13.60
CA VAL A 111 -21.44 -1.14 12.73
C VAL A 111 -21.70 -2.65 12.75
N SER A 112 -20.66 -3.44 13.00
CA SER A 112 -20.70 -4.91 12.91
C SER A 112 -20.69 -5.61 14.27
N GLY A 113 -20.28 -4.92 15.34
CA GLY A 113 -20.08 -5.51 16.66
C GLY A 113 -18.85 -6.42 16.72
N ALA A 114 -17.83 -6.13 15.89
CA ALA A 114 -16.60 -6.90 15.81
C ALA A 114 -15.83 -6.86 17.14
N ASP A 115 -15.32 -8.01 17.56
CA ASP A 115 -14.43 -8.10 18.72
C ASP A 115 -13.00 -7.76 18.31
N LEU A 116 -12.71 -6.46 18.22
CA LEU A 116 -11.38 -5.98 17.86
C LEU A 116 -10.32 -6.32 18.92
N SER A 117 -10.74 -6.51 20.17
CA SER A 117 -9.83 -6.87 21.27
C SER A 117 -9.34 -8.31 21.15
N ALA A 118 -10.25 -9.26 20.86
CA ALA A 118 -9.92 -10.67 20.61
C ALA A 118 -9.06 -10.85 19.34
N LEU A 119 -9.20 -9.93 18.37
CA LEU A 119 -8.34 -9.89 17.18
C LEU A 119 -6.95 -9.29 17.43
N GLY A 120 -6.65 -8.83 18.64
CA GLY A 120 -5.38 -8.20 18.99
C GLY A 120 -5.16 -6.84 18.32
N ILE A 121 -6.24 -6.12 17.99
CA ILE A 121 -6.12 -4.80 17.35
C ILE A 121 -5.71 -3.75 18.38
N PRO A 122 -4.62 -2.98 18.16
CA PRO A 122 -4.14 -2.00 19.11
C PRO A 122 -5.21 -0.96 19.50
N GLY A 123 -5.35 -0.73 20.81
CA GLY A 123 -6.27 0.24 21.39
C GLY A 123 -7.76 -0.09 21.27
N ALA A 124 -8.11 -1.32 20.91
CA ALA A 124 -9.45 -1.85 21.13
C ALA A 124 -9.58 -2.35 22.58
N ALA A 125 -10.67 -1.99 23.25
CA ALA A 125 -10.96 -2.43 24.60
C ALA A 125 -12.10 -3.47 24.60
N PRO A 126 -12.07 -4.51 25.46
CA PRO A 126 -13.16 -5.49 25.54
C PRO A 126 -14.54 -4.85 25.81
N GLU A 127 -14.55 -3.72 26.53
CA GLU A 127 -15.75 -2.95 26.85
C GLU A 127 -16.41 -2.35 25.59
N ASP A 128 -15.61 -2.03 24.56
CA ASP A 128 -16.14 -1.51 23.29
C ASP A 128 -17.03 -2.56 22.60
N VAL A 129 -16.68 -3.83 22.71
CA VAL A 129 -17.43 -4.95 22.11
C VAL A 129 -18.78 -5.11 22.77
N VAL A 130 -18.80 -5.07 24.10
CA VAL A 130 -20.05 -5.12 24.88
C VAL A 130 -20.93 -3.92 24.53
N ARG A 131 -20.35 -2.71 24.45
CA ARG A 131 -21.06 -1.49 24.06
C ARG A 131 -21.66 -1.59 22.66
N PHE A 132 -20.86 -1.97 21.65
CA PHE A 132 -21.30 -2.04 20.26
C PHE A 132 -22.35 -3.15 20.04
N ARG A 133 -22.14 -4.35 20.61
CA ARG A 133 -23.11 -5.45 20.51
C ARG A 133 -24.38 -5.19 21.32
N GLY A 134 -24.30 -4.45 22.43
CA GLY A 134 -25.46 -3.95 23.16
C GLY A 134 -26.31 -3.06 22.26
N ARG A 135 -25.69 -2.02 21.71
CA ARG A 135 -26.36 -1.09 20.79
C ARG A 135 -27.00 -1.79 19.59
N LEU A 136 -26.30 -2.71 18.93
CA LEU A 136 -26.88 -3.45 17.80
C LEU A 136 -28.14 -4.21 18.21
N ARG A 137 -28.12 -4.88 19.38
CA ARG A 137 -29.30 -5.58 19.92
C ARG A 137 -30.45 -4.63 20.25
N ASP A 138 -30.14 -3.47 20.83
CA ASP A 138 -31.15 -2.46 21.20
C ASP A 138 -31.90 -1.91 19.95
N HIS A 139 -31.21 -1.88 18.80
CA HIS A 139 -31.78 -1.50 17.50
C HIS A 139 -32.28 -2.70 16.67
N GLY A 140 -32.32 -3.91 17.23
CA GLY A 140 -32.79 -5.11 16.54
C GLY A 140 -31.89 -5.60 15.39
N LEU A 141 -30.63 -5.15 15.35
CA LEU A 141 -29.65 -5.51 14.32
C LEU A 141 -28.84 -6.74 14.71
N ALA A 142 -28.59 -7.63 13.75
CA ALA A 142 -27.78 -8.82 13.97
C ALA A 142 -26.30 -8.48 14.18
N VAL A 143 -25.60 -9.26 15.02
CA VAL A 143 -24.14 -9.21 15.13
C VAL A 143 -23.56 -10.17 14.09
N GLU A 144 -22.95 -9.65 13.03
CA GLU A 144 -22.55 -10.44 11.84
C GLU A 144 -21.05 -10.65 11.70
N PHE A 145 -20.25 -10.27 12.69
CA PHE A 145 -18.80 -10.36 12.56
C PHE A 145 -18.29 -11.81 12.62
N ARG A 146 -17.58 -12.24 11.57
CA ARG A 146 -16.84 -13.51 11.53
C ARG A 146 -15.41 -13.31 12.03
N GLU A 147 -15.14 -13.81 13.23
CA GLU A 147 -13.85 -13.69 13.94
C GLU A 147 -12.63 -14.12 13.11
N LEU A 148 -12.78 -15.13 12.24
CA LEU A 148 -11.65 -15.77 11.56
C LEU A 148 -11.04 -15.00 10.38
N SER A 149 -11.75 -14.06 9.75
CA SER A 149 -11.23 -13.36 8.56
C SER A 149 -10.62 -12.00 8.88
N GLY A 150 -10.86 -11.45 10.08
CA GLY A 150 -10.46 -10.10 10.43
C GLY A 150 -10.90 -9.06 9.39
N SER A 151 -11.96 -9.35 8.64
CA SER A 151 -12.51 -8.51 7.61
C SER A 151 -14.01 -8.57 7.72
N TRP A 152 -14.65 -7.48 7.35
CA TRP A 152 -16.07 -7.49 7.15
C TRP A 152 -16.45 -8.34 5.94
N SER A 153 -17.62 -8.95 5.96
CA SER A 153 -18.19 -9.70 4.85
C SER A 153 -19.62 -9.28 4.50
N ALA A 154 -20.12 -8.20 5.10
CA ALA A 154 -21.45 -7.68 4.80
C ALA A 154 -21.48 -7.05 3.41
N SER A 155 -22.62 -7.15 2.73
CA SER A 155 -22.87 -6.45 1.48
C SER A 155 -22.99 -4.95 1.72
N ALA A 156 -22.70 -4.11 0.71
CA ALA A 156 -22.83 -2.66 0.84
C ALA A 156 -24.25 -2.24 1.26
N ASP A 157 -25.28 -2.97 0.82
CA ASP A 157 -26.68 -2.71 1.14
C ASP A 157 -26.96 -3.01 2.62
N GLU A 158 -26.47 -4.13 3.14
CA GLU A 158 -26.57 -4.47 4.57
C GLU A 158 -25.89 -3.42 5.46
N VAL A 159 -24.75 -2.89 5.03
CA VAL A 159 -24.07 -1.78 5.72
C VAL A 159 -24.93 -0.53 5.73
N ASP A 160 -25.48 -0.20 4.57
CA ASP A 160 -26.26 1.02 4.35
C ASP A 160 -27.55 1.01 5.18
N ASP A 161 -28.25 -0.12 5.23
CA ASP A 161 -29.44 -0.35 6.05
C ASP A 161 -29.13 -0.22 7.55
N ARG A 162 -28.02 -0.81 8.01
CA ARG A 162 -27.58 -0.66 9.41
C ARG A 162 -27.29 0.79 9.75
N LEU A 163 -26.59 1.52 8.88
CA LEU A 163 -26.28 2.93 9.10
C LEU A 163 -27.55 3.79 9.10
N ALA A 164 -28.55 3.46 8.29
CA ALA A 164 -29.84 4.16 8.30
C ALA A 164 -30.50 4.15 9.68
N VAL A 165 -30.35 3.05 10.43
CA VAL A 165 -30.86 2.92 11.80
C VAL A 165 -29.89 3.56 12.81
N LEU A 166 -28.60 3.19 12.73
CA LEU A 166 -27.61 3.56 13.75
C LEU A 166 -27.29 5.06 13.77
N LEU A 167 -27.42 5.79 12.67
CA LEU A 167 -27.21 7.25 12.65
C LEU A 167 -28.28 8.02 13.46
N GLY A 168 -29.41 7.37 13.78
CA GLY A 168 -30.39 7.87 14.75
C GLY A 168 -29.91 7.82 16.21
N ASP A 169 -28.84 7.07 16.52
CA ASP A 169 -28.27 6.94 17.86
C ASP A 169 -27.11 7.92 18.08
N THR A 170 -27.26 8.83 19.04
CA THR A 170 -26.23 9.82 19.40
C THR A 170 -24.92 9.17 19.86
N GLY A 171 -25.01 8.11 20.66
CA GLY A 171 -23.84 7.38 21.14
C GLY A 171 -23.10 6.68 20.02
N PHE A 172 -23.82 6.18 19.00
CA PHE A 172 -23.20 5.65 17.79
C PHE A 172 -22.41 6.71 17.03
N VAL A 173 -23.02 7.87 16.77
CA VAL A 173 -22.38 8.96 16.03
C VAL A 173 -21.10 9.43 16.74
N GLN A 174 -21.13 9.54 18.07
CA GLN A 174 -19.97 9.90 18.88
C GLN A 174 -18.87 8.84 18.83
N ASP A 175 -19.23 7.56 19.00
CA ASP A 175 -18.29 6.44 18.94
C ASP A 175 -17.62 6.35 17.56
N LEU A 176 -18.42 6.47 16.49
CA LEU A 176 -17.92 6.41 15.12
C LEU A 176 -17.00 7.61 14.81
N PHE A 177 -17.37 8.81 15.24
CA PHE A 177 -16.50 9.99 15.09
C PHE A 177 -15.15 9.78 15.78
N LEU A 178 -15.12 9.26 17.00
CA LEU A 178 -13.89 8.99 17.72
C LEU A 178 -13.06 7.88 17.07
N ALA A 179 -13.71 6.82 16.59
CA ALA A 179 -13.04 5.73 15.88
C ALA A 179 -12.37 6.22 14.58
N VAL A 180 -13.09 7.03 13.79
CA VAL A 180 -12.56 7.64 12.56
C VAL A 180 -11.41 8.60 12.88
N ALA A 181 -11.57 9.49 13.86
CA ALA A 181 -10.54 10.46 14.24
C ALA A 181 -9.25 9.80 14.74
N ARG A 182 -9.36 8.75 15.57
CA ARG A 182 -8.21 7.97 16.05
C ARG A 182 -7.54 7.21 14.91
N SER A 183 -8.32 6.61 14.02
CA SER A 183 -7.82 5.86 12.87
C SER A 183 -7.07 6.76 11.90
N ARG A 184 -7.59 7.96 11.61
CA ARG A 184 -6.91 8.96 10.79
C ARG A 184 -5.56 9.35 11.38
N ARG A 185 -5.51 9.71 12.66
CA ARG A 185 -4.25 10.10 13.34
C ARG A 185 -3.21 8.98 13.32
N ARG A 186 -3.61 7.75 13.65
CA ARG A 186 -2.69 6.59 13.63
C ARG A 186 -2.17 6.29 12.24
N LEU A 187 -3.02 6.42 11.21
CA LEU A 187 -2.61 6.23 9.83
C LEU A 187 -1.62 7.32 9.40
N GLN A 188 -1.85 8.58 9.78
CA GLN A 188 -0.93 9.69 9.54
C GLN A 188 0.41 9.48 10.26
N GLU A 189 0.40 9.05 11.52
CA GLU A 189 1.61 8.72 12.30
C GLU A 189 2.39 7.57 11.65
N GLY A 190 1.70 6.49 11.27
CA GLY A 190 2.31 5.34 10.58
C GLY A 190 2.90 5.73 9.22
N THR A 191 2.21 6.60 8.47
CA THR A 191 2.70 7.12 7.19
C THR A 191 3.93 8.01 7.39
N ALA A 192 3.89 8.92 8.36
CA ALA A 192 5.00 9.81 8.69
C ALA A 192 6.25 9.04 9.14
N LEU A 193 6.09 7.95 9.89
CA LEU A 193 7.19 7.08 10.31
C LEU A 193 7.97 6.51 9.11
N TRP A 194 7.28 6.13 8.05
CA TRP A 194 7.88 5.49 6.88
C TRP A 194 8.21 6.47 5.74
N ALA A 195 7.66 7.67 5.75
CA ALA A 195 7.87 8.67 4.71
C ALA A 195 9.36 8.95 4.40
N PRO A 196 10.26 9.18 5.38
CA PRO A 196 11.68 9.46 5.10
C PRO A 196 12.36 8.33 4.34
N VAL A 197 11.98 7.07 4.61
CA VAL A 197 12.55 5.89 3.98
C VAL A 197 11.96 5.68 2.59
N MET A 198 10.65 5.86 2.45
CA MET A 198 9.96 5.64 1.17
C MET A 198 10.23 6.74 0.15
N LEU A 199 10.49 7.98 0.58
CA LEU A 199 10.87 9.08 -0.33
C LEU A 199 12.26 8.92 -0.96
N THR A 200 13.12 8.04 -0.43
CA THR A 200 14.42 7.71 -1.06
C THR A 200 14.27 6.92 -2.36
N SER A 201 13.09 6.38 -2.66
CA SER A 201 12.80 5.63 -3.87
C SER A 201 11.60 6.20 -4.61
N ARG A 202 11.77 6.55 -5.89
CA ARG A 202 10.66 7.05 -6.74
C ARG A 202 9.46 6.10 -6.73
N ASN A 203 9.70 4.79 -6.75
CA ASN A 203 8.62 3.80 -6.78
C ASN A 203 7.78 3.81 -5.50
N CYS A 204 8.35 4.17 -4.35
CA CYS A 204 7.67 4.17 -3.07
C CYS A 204 7.01 5.52 -2.75
N ALA A 205 7.47 6.61 -3.38
CA ALA A 205 6.88 7.94 -3.23
C ALA A 205 5.42 7.98 -3.74
N ASP A 206 5.15 7.36 -4.90
CA ASP A 206 3.78 7.27 -5.45
C ASP A 206 2.83 6.49 -4.52
N ASP A 207 3.34 5.45 -3.85
CA ASP A 207 2.55 4.63 -2.94
C ASP A 207 2.21 5.36 -1.62
N LEU A 208 3.07 6.27 -1.16
CA LEU A 208 2.73 7.18 -0.05
C LEU A 208 1.57 8.10 -0.42
N GLY A 209 1.54 8.60 -1.67
CA GLY A 209 0.43 9.42 -2.17
C GLY A 209 -0.90 8.67 -2.11
N ARG A 210 -0.90 7.35 -2.29
CA ARG A 210 -2.13 6.55 -2.16
C ARG A 210 -2.63 6.41 -0.73
N LEU A 211 -1.75 6.46 0.28
CA LEU A 211 -2.20 6.49 1.70
C LEU A 211 -2.96 7.76 2.03
N GLN A 212 -2.61 8.86 1.36
CA GLN A 212 -3.33 10.12 1.48
C GLN A 212 -4.82 9.94 1.14
N GLU A 213 -5.14 9.12 0.13
CA GLU A 213 -6.53 8.86 -0.26
C GLU A 213 -7.35 8.35 0.93
N VAL A 214 -6.86 7.38 1.72
CA VAL A 214 -7.63 6.88 2.89
C VAL A 214 -7.70 7.91 3.99
N THR A 215 -6.63 8.68 4.24
CA THR A 215 -6.67 9.73 5.25
C THR A 215 -7.66 10.83 4.89
N ASP A 216 -7.76 11.18 3.60
CA ASP A 216 -8.69 12.18 3.09
C ASP A 216 -10.13 11.68 3.18
N GLU A 217 -10.40 10.42 2.83
CA GLU A 217 -11.74 9.82 2.99
C GLU A 217 -12.17 9.74 4.47
N LEU A 218 -11.24 9.39 5.38
CA LEU A 218 -11.47 9.41 6.83
C LEU A 218 -11.73 10.83 7.35
N GLU A 219 -11.00 11.82 6.84
CA GLU A 219 -11.21 13.23 7.16
C GLU A 219 -12.60 13.71 6.73
N LEU A 220 -12.97 13.45 5.48
CA LEU A 220 -14.29 13.78 4.96
C LEU A 220 -15.39 13.12 5.79
N LEU A 221 -15.25 11.83 6.12
CA LEU A 221 -16.20 11.14 6.99
C LEU A 221 -16.27 11.80 8.39
N GLN A 222 -15.12 12.18 8.95
CA GLN A 222 -15.05 12.85 10.24
C GLN A 222 -15.78 14.21 10.21
N GLU A 223 -15.57 15.02 9.18
CA GLU A 223 -16.23 16.32 9.02
C GLU A 223 -17.73 16.17 8.83
N ARG A 224 -18.18 15.16 8.06
CA ARG A 224 -19.60 14.85 7.92
C ARG A 224 -20.23 14.46 9.25
N LEU A 225 -19.56 13.63 10.06
CA LEU A 225 -20.02 13.30 11.41
C LEU A 225 -20.03 14.53 12.32
N ARG A 226 -19.07 15.46 12.17
CA ARG A 226 -19.01 16.72 12.92
C ARG A 226 -20.20 17.64 12.64
N ALA A 227 -20.67 17.65 11.39
CA ALA A 227 -21.84 18.44 10.98
C ALA A 227 -23.14 18.03 11.70
N SER A 228 -23.18 16.90 12.40
CA SER A 228 -24.34 16.51 13.23
C SER A 228 -24.63 17.45 14.41
N GLY A 229 -23.63 18.24 14.84
CA GLY A 229 -23.72 19.05 16.07
C GLY A 229 -23.64 18.23 17.38
N LEU A 230 -23.53 16.90 17.29
CA LEU A 230 -23.51 15.98 18.44
C LEU A 230 -22.11 15.68 18.98
N VAL A 231 -21.07 16.14 18.30
CA VAL A 231 -19.66 15.84 18.60
C VAL A 231 -18.86 17.13 18.80
N GLY A 232 -18.08 17.21 19.87
CA GLY A 232 -17.31 18.40 20.26
C GLY A 232 -17.32 18.64 21.77
N LEU A 233 -16.66 19.71 22.23
CA LEU A 233 -16.58 20.07 23.65
C LEU A 233 -17.93 20.50 24.23
N VAL A 234 -18.84 21.00 23.40
CA VAL A 234 -20.21 21.38 23.78
C VAL A 234 -21.15 20.92 22.65
N PRO A 235 -21.97 19.87 22.85
CA PRO A 235 -23.05 19.54 21.93
C PRO A 235 -24.07 20.69 22.00
N LEU A 236 -24.11 21.52 20.96
CA LEU A 236 -24.89 22.76 21.00
C LEU A 236 -26.34 22.52 20.54
N VAL A 237 -26.53 21.74 19.46
CA VAL A 237 -27.84 21.45 18.84
C VAL A 237 -27.74 20.12 18.07
N ASP A 238 -28.80 19.30 18.10
CA ASP A 238 -28.94 18.16 17.17
C ASP A 238 -29.31 18.69 15.78
N LEU A 239 -28.35 18.67 14.86
CA LEU A 239 -28.47 19.18 13.49
C LEU A 239 -28.67 18.06 12.46
N ARG A 240 -29.00 16.84 12.91
CA ARG A 240 -29.17 15.71 12.00
C ARG A 240 -30.38 15.92 11.11
N THR A 241 -30.14 15.93 9.81
CA THR A 241 -31.16 15.94 8.76
C THR A 241 -31.14 14.63 7.97
N VAL A 242 -32.18 14.38 7.18
CA VAL A 242 -32.22 13.24 6.25
C VAL A 242 -31.06 13.33 5.24
N GLU A 243 -30.77 14.53 4.75
CA GLU A 243 -29.65 14.80 3.84
C GLU A 243 -28.30 14.51 4.51
N TRP A 244 -28.12 14.95 5.76
CA TRP A 244 -26.92 14.64 6.53
C TRP A 244 -26.71 13.12 6.68
N ALA A 245 -27.77 12.38 7.03
CA ALA A 245 -27.68 10.94 7.20
C ALA A 245 -27.33 10.23 5.89
N HIS A 246 -27.93 10.67 4.77
CA HIS A 246 -27.59 10.19 3.43
C HIS A 246 -26.11 10.45 3.08
N ASP A 247 -25.61 11.66 3.34
CA ASP A 247 -24.23 12.04 3.06
C ASP A 247 -23.23 11.23 3.90
N VAL A 248 -23.52 11.02 5.20
CA VAL A 248 -22.67 10.20 6.07
C VAL A 248 -22.64 8.75 5.59
N ARG A 249 -23.78 8.17 5.20
CA ARG A 249 -23.87 6.81 4.65
C ARG A 249 -23.04 6.65 3.37
N ALA A 250 -23.24 7.55 2.42
CA ALA A 250 -22.50 7.55 1.16
C ALA A 250 -20.98 7.70 1.39
N GLN A 251 -20.58 8.62 2.26
CA GLN A 251 -19.18 8.84 2.60
C GLN A 251 -18.56 7.64 3.34
N TYR A 252 -19.32 7.01 4.24
CA TYR A 252 -18.89 5.80 4.95
C TYR A 252 -18.58 4.67 3.97
N LEU A 253 -19.50 4.37 3.04
CA LEU A 253 -19.30 3.34 2.02
C LEU A 253 -18.10 3.64 1.11
N THR A 254 -17.91 4.90 0.71
CA THR A 254 -16.73 5.34 -0.05
C THR A 254 -15.44 5.10 0.73
N THR A 255 -15.43 5.46 2.02
CA THR A 255 -14.30 5.25 2.92
C THR A 255 -13.94 3.77 3.05
N ILE A 256 -14.93 2.90 3.25
CA ILE A 256 -14.72 1.44 3.33
C ILE A 256 -14.16 0.89 2.01
N ARG A 257 -14.71 1.29 0.86
CA ARG A 257 -14.21 0.85 -0.46
C ARG A 257 -12.76 1.31 -0.70
N CYS A 258 -12.43 2.54 -0.32
CA CYS A 258 -11.08 3.10 -0.42
C CYS A 258 -10.10 2.28 0.43
N TYR A 259 -10.47 2.03 1.69
CA TYR A 259 -9.74 1.17 2.61
C TYR A 259 -9.50 -0.24 2.04
N GLU A 260 -10.56 -0.93 1.57
CA GLU A 260 -10.44 -2.30 1.06
C GLU A 260 -9.53 -2.39 -0.16
N ARG A 261 -9.64 -1.42 -1.08
CA ARG A 261 -8.74 -1.28 -2.22
C ARG A 261 -7.28 -1.17 -1.76
N LEU A 262 -6.99 -0.25 -0.84
CA LEU A 262 -5.62 0.00 -0.38
C LEU A 262 -5.03 -1.14 0.44
N ARG A 263 -5.86 -1.80 1.28
CA ARG A 263 -5.47 -3.03 1.96
C ARG A 263 -5.02 -4.09 0.95
N ASP A 264 -5.81 -4.32 -0.09
CA ASP A 264 -5.54 -5.36 -1.08
C ASP A 264 -4.31 -5.00 -1.93
N ASP A 265 -4.12 -3.72 -2.27
CA ASP A 265 -2.94 -3.21 -2.97
C ASP A 265 -1.67 -3.39 -2.14
N PHE A 266 -1.66 -2.96 -0.88
CA PHE A 266 -0.50 -3.14 -0.01
C PHE A 266 -0.25 -4.59 0.36
N ALA A 267 -1.29 -5.43 0.47
CA ALA A 267 -1.12 -6.87 0.65
C ALA A 267 -0.34 -7.51 -0.52
N ARG A 268 -0.55 -7.02 -1.76
CA ARG A 268 0.24 -7.46 -2.93
C ARG A 268 1.69 -6.99 -2.85
N LEU A 269 1.93 -5.72 -2.48
CA LEU A 269 3.27 -5.13 -2.39
C LEU A 269 4.12 -5.70 -1.24
N SER A 270 3.48 -6.08 -0.14
CA SER A 270 4.12 -6.54 1.09
C SER A 270 4.48 -8.04 1.09
N ALA A 271 4.12 -8.77 0.04
CA ALA A 271 4.27 -10.22 -0.07
C ALA A 271 3.86 -10.94 1.23
N LEU A 272 2.73 -10.52 1.81
CA LEU A 272 2.24 -11.07 3.08
C LEU A 272 1.84 -12.55 2.87
N PRO A 273 2.39 -13.48 3.66
CA PRO A 273 1.90 -14.85 3.73
C PRO A 273 0.62 -14.86 4.58
N SER A 274 -0.46 -14.28 4.09
CA SER A 274 -1.73 -14.28 4.79
C SER A 274 -2.65 -15.36 4.20
N ASP A 275 -2.92 -16.39 5.01
CA ASP A 275 -3.83 -17.50 4.68
C ASP A 275 -5.23 -17.03 4.25
N ALA A 276 -5.66 -15.83 4.67
CA ALA A 276 -6.94 -15.24 4.27
C ALA A 276 -6.93 -14.73 2.81
N VAL A 277 -5.79 -14.26 2.30
CA VAL A 277 -5.61 -13.86 0.89
C VAL A 277 -5.47 -15.09 0.00
N VAL A 278 -4.73 -16.11 0.47
CA VAL A 278 -4.57 -17.39 -0.24
C VAL A 278 -5.91 -18.11 -0.38
N ARG A 279 -6.72 -18.18 0.70
CA ARG A 279 -8.05 -18.81 0.67
C ARG A 279 -9.11 -18.04 -0.12
N ARG A 280 -8.97 -16.72 -0.31
CA ARG A 280 -9.83 -15.94 -1.22
C ARG A 280 -9.45 -16.12 -2.68
N ARG A 281 -8.15 -16.18 -2.99
CA ARG A 281 -7.67 -16.47 -4.35
C ARG A 281 -8.10 -17.85 -4.84
N SER A 282 -8.16 -18.84 -3.96
CA SER A 282 -8.67 -20.19 -4.29
C SER A 282 -10.20 -20.27 -4.46
N ARG A 283 -10.95 -19.18 -4.21
CA ARG A 283 -12.41 -19.11 -4.40
C ARG A 283 -12.85 -18.27 -5.60
N LEU A 284 -11.91 -17.61 -6.29
CA LEU A 284 -12.20 -17.03 -7.60
C LEU A 284 -12.09 -18.16 -8.65
N PRO A 285 -13.06 -18.28 -9.58
CA PRO A 285 -12.94 -19.24 -10.66
C PRO A 285 -11.67 -18.93 -11.44
N VAL A 286 -10.75 -19.88 -11.45
CA VAL A 286 -9.62 -19.84 -12.39
C VAL A 286 -10.25 -19.93 -13.76
N GLU A 287 -10.21 -18.84 -14.54
CA GLU A 287 -10.44 -18.92 -15.98
C GLU A 287 -9.37 -19.86 -16.52
N VAL A 288 -9.77 -21.11 -16.76
CA VAL A 288 -8.97 -22.07 -17.49
C VAL A 288 -8.90 -21.53 -18.91
N PRO A 289 -7.72 -21.18 -19.44
CA PRO A 289 -7.60 -20.78 -20.83
C PRO A 289 -8.06 -21.97 -21.68
N ALA A 290 -9.02 -21.72 -22.56
CA ALA A 290 -9.52 -22.71 -23.51
C ALA A 290 -8.33 -23.25 -24.33
N ALA A 291 -8.21 -24.57 -24.34
CA ALA A 291 -7.23 -25.31 -25.14
C ALA A 291 -7.57 -25.24 -26.63
#